data_AF-A0A537YS56-F1
#
_entry.id   AF-A0A537YS56-F1
#
_cell.length_a   1.000
_cell.length_b   1.000
_cell.length_c   1.000
_cell.angle_alpha   90.00
_cell.angle_beta   90.00
_cell.angle_gamma   90.00
#
_symmetry.space_group_name_H-M   'P 1'
#
loop_
_entity.id
_entity.type
_entity.pdbx_description
1 polymer ?
#
loop_
_entity_poly.entity_id
_entity_poly.type
_entity_poly.pdbx_seq_one_letter_code
_entity_poly.pdbx_strand_id
1 'polypeptide(L)'
;MQKEFLEQCLAEGMSLEAIGKQAGKHESTVSYWLKKHGLEASKTGVHAAKGAPEKVDLERLLAERLSLREIADRLDRSLATIRHWMRSYELESERSARLRESKDACRTRSKTASLRCPKHGPGKFVARADGRFRCAQCRMDAVAKRRRSLKRILVEEAGGGCVLCGYTRCDRALEFHHLDPKAKQFQITSHTRSLARLRAEASKCVLLCSNCHAEVEAGITTVPLNLSPDTCPG
;
A
#
# COMPACT_ATOMS: atom_id res chain seq x y z
N MET A 1 -48.84 -13.77 26.35
CA MET A 1 -48.86 -12.30 26.51
C MET A 1 -50.29 -11.83 26.30
N GLN A 2 -50.72 -10.87 27.11
CA GLN A 2 -52.02 -10.22 26.93
C GLN A 2 -51.98 -9.33 25.69
N LYS A 3 -53.12 -9.22 24.98
CA LYS A 3 -53.25 -8.47 23.73
C LYS A 3 -53.00 -6.97 23.95
N GLU A 4 -53.57 -6.42 25.02
CA GLU A 4 -53.47 -5.01 25.42
C GLU A 4 -52.02 -4.56 25.64
N PHE A 5 -51.19 -5.39 26.28
CA PHE A 5 -49.76 -5.14 26.45
C PHE A 5 -49.02 -5.01 25.12
N LEU A 6 -49.33 -5.88 24.16
CA LEU A 6 -48.70 -5.84 22.83
C LEU A 6 -49.18 -4.63 22.02
N GLU A 7 -50.46 -4.26 22.12
CA GLU A 7 -51.01 -3.06 21.49
C GLU A 7 -50.38 -1.79 22.04
N GLN A 8 -50.21 -1.69 23.36
CA GLN A 8 -49.57 -0.55 24.00
C GLN A 8 -48.09 -0.43 23.60
N CYS A 9 -47.34 -1.53 23.64
CA CYS A 9 -45.94 -1.52 23.22
C CYS A 9 -45.77 -1.18 21.72
N LEU A 10 -46.71 -1.61 20.87
CA LEU A 10 -46.71 -1.23 19.45
C LEU A 10 -47.10 0.25 19.24
N ALA A 11 -48.04 0.79 20.03
CA ALA A 11 -48.42 2.19 20.01
C ALA A 11 -47.28 3.11 20.47
N GLU A 12 -46.46 2.65 21.41
CA GLU A 12 -45.23 3.31 21.88
C GLU A 12 -44.05 3.17 20.88
N GLY A 13 -44.23 2.44 19.76
CA GLY A 13 -43.22 2.28 18.72
C GLY A 13 -42.05 1.37 19.09
N MET A 14 -42.20 0.50 20.09
CA MET A 14 -41.13 -0.38 20.55
C MET A 14 -40.80 -1.47 19.51
N SER A 15 -39.50 -1.80 19.38
CA SER A 15 -39.06 -2.93 18.56
C SER A 15 -39.42 -4.27 19.22
N LEU A 16 -39.53 -5.33 18.41
CA LEU A 16 -39.82 -6.69 18.91
C LEU A 16 -38.80 -7.18 19.96
N GLU A 17 -37.55 -6.75 19.83
CA GLU A 17 -36.47 -7.05 20.77
C GLU A 17 -36.67 -6.32 22.11
N ALA A 18 -37.09 -5.05 22.08
CA ALA A 18 -37.40 -4.28 23.29
C ALA A 18 -38.63 -4.85 24.02
N ILE A 19 -39.67 -5.25 23.28
CA ILE A 19 -40.86 -5.92 23.83
C ILE A 19 -40.48 -7.26 24.46
N GLY A 20 -39.58 -8.01 23.82
CA GLY A 20 -39.05 -9.27 24.35
C GLY A 20 -38.32 -9.06 25.68
N LYS A 21 -37.42 -8.08 25.73
CA LYS A 21 -36.67 -7.72 26.94
C LYS A 21 -37.59 -7.28 28.08
N GLN A 22 -38.62 -6.49 27.79
CA GLN A 22 -39.59 -6.01 28.78
C GLN A 22 -40.52 -7.10 29.29
N ALA A 23 -40.89 -8.07 28.44
CA ALA A 23 -41.71 -9.21 28.81
C ALA A 23 -40.92 -10.40 29.37
N GLY A 24 -39.59 -10.33 29.41
CA GLY A 24 -38.72 -11.46 29.78
C GLY A 24 -38.84 -12.66 28.82
N LYS A 25 -39.09 -12.39 27.53
CA LYS A 25 -39.28 -13.40 26.48
C LYS A 25 -38.34 -13.15 25.30
N HIS A 26 -38.02 -14.19 24.55
CA HIS A 26 -37.27 -14.08 23.29
C HIS A 26 -38.13 -13.39 22.21
N GLU A 27 -37.53 -12.64 21.26
CA GLU A 27 -38.28 -11.93 20.21
C GLU A 27 -39.18 -12.87 19.38
N SER A 28 -38.78 -14.13 19.23
CA SER A 28 -39.55 -15.16 18.52
C SER A 28 -40.87 -15.50 19.23
N THR A 29 -40.89 -15.42 20.57
CA THR A 29 -42.12 -15.61 21.36
C THR A 29 -43.03 -14.39 21.20
N VAL A 30 -42.49 -13.18 21.19
CA VAL A 30 -43.26 -11.95 20.92
C VAL A 30 -43.91 -12.01 19.55
N SER A 31 -43.16 -12.40 18.52
CA SER A 31 -43.66 -12.59 17.14
C SER A 31 -44.80 -13.63 17.07
N TYR A 32 -44.67 -14.75 17.78
CA TYR A 32 -45.73 -15.76 17.88
C TYR A 32 -47.02 -15.20 18.49
N TRP A 33 -46.93 -14.41 19.57
CA TRP A 33 -48.10 -13.83 20.22
C TRP A 33 -48.73 -12.69 19.43
N LEU A 34 -47.94 -11.89 18.71
CA LEU A 34 -48.44 -10.89 17.77
C LEU A 34 -49.27 -11.54 16.65
N LYS A 35 -48.75 -12.62 16.05
CA LYS A 35 -49.46 -13.39 15.03
C LYS A 35 -50.73 -14.05 15.59
N LYS A 36 -50.68 -14.58 16.82
CA LYS A 36 -51.83 -15.20 17.50
C LYS A 36 -52.96 -14.20 17.81
N HIS A 37 -52.62 -12.94 18.03
CA HIS A 37 -53.57 -11.87 18.35
C HIS A 37 -53.94 -10.98 17.14
N GLY A 38 -53.42 -11.29 15.94
CA GLY A 38 -53.70 -10.54 14.72
C GLY A 38 -53.08 -9.15 14.68
N LEU A 39 -52.02 -8.91 15.46
CA LEU A 39 -51.33 -7.63 15.54
C LEU A 39 -50.11 -7.62 14.61
N GLU A 40 -50.04 -6.65 13.70
CA GLU A 40 -48.86 -6.44 12.86
C GLU A 40 -47.95 -5.41 13.51
N ALA A 41 -46.72 -5.84 13.85
CA ALA A 41 -45.68 -4.86 14.15
C ALA A 41 -45.38 -4.08 12.87
N SER A 42 -45.50 -2.76 12.93
CA SER A 42 -44.97 -1.88 11.89
C SER A 42 -43.49 -2.22 11.76
N LYS A 43 -43.15 -3.00 10.72
CA LYS A 43 -41.76 -3.08 10.25
C LYS A 43 -41.47 -1.70 9.67
N THR A 44 -41.14 -0.74 10.55
CA THR A 44 -40.50 0.50 10.15
C THR A 44 -39.39 0.14 9.16
N GLY A 45 -39.41 0.79 7.99
CA GLY A 45 -38.75 0.42 6.73
C GLY A 45 -37.21 0.31 6.73
N VAL A 46 -36.60 -0.09 7.83
CA VAL A 46 -35.17 -0.40 7.97
C VAL A 46 -34.79 -1.70 7.24
N HIS A 47 -35.76 -2.60 7.02
CA HIS A 47 -35.56 -3.87 6.30
C HIS A 47 -36.47 -4.05 5.08
N ALA A 48 -36.86 -2.97 4.40
CA ALA A 48 -37.37 -3.12 3.04
C ALA A 48 -36.25 -3.77 2.20
N ALA A 49 -36.57 -4.88 1.51
CA ALA A 49 -35.61 -5.54 0.63
C ALA A 49 -35.27 -4.58 -0.50
N LYS A 50 -34.21 -3.79 -0.29
CA LYS A 50 -33.75 -2.86 -1.30
C LYS A 50 -33.34 -3.73 -2.49
N GLY A 51 -34.07 -3.61 -3.60
CA GLY A 51 -33.98 -4.51 -4.75
C GLY A 51 -32.57 -4.63 -5.34
N ALA A 52 -32.48 -5.47 -6.37
CA ALA A 52 -31.25 -5.68 -7.12
C ALA A 52 -30.65 -4.32 -7.55
N PRO A 53 -29.38 -4.02 -7.25
CA PRO A 53 -28.70 -2.88 -7.86
C PRO A 53 -28.71 -3.04 -9.38
N GLU A 54 -28.90 -1.94 -10.12
CA GLU A 54 -28.81 -2.01 -11.57
C GLU A 54 -27.39 -2.38 -12.01
N LYS A 55 -27.29 -3.25 -13.02
CA LYS A 55 -25.99 -3.70 -13.56
C LYS A 55 -25.16 -2.50 -14.04
N VAL A 56 -25.79 -1.53 -14.68
CA VAL A 56 -25.16 -0.32 -15.23
C VAL A 56 -24.53 0.53 -14.12
N ASP A 57 -25.20 0.67 -12.96
CA ASP A 57 -24.66 1.40 -11.82
C ASP A 57 -23.41 0.72 -11.25
N LEU A 58 -23.44 -0.61 -11.13
CA LEU A 58 -22.27 -1.38 -10.68
C LEU A 58 -21.09 -1.25 -11.66
N GLU A 59 -21.35 -1.31 -12.97
CA GLU A 59 -20.32 -1.11 -14.00
C GLU A 59 -19.69 0.29 -13.92
N ARG A 60 -20.51 1.34 -13.80
CA ARG A 60 -20.04 2.72 -13.63
C ARG A 60 -19.15 2.85 -12.39
N LEU A 61 -19.61 2.33 -11.25
CA LEU A 61 -18.86 2.41 -9.99
C LEU A 61 -17.56 1.60 -10.02
N LEU A 62 -17.53 0.47 -10.72
CA LEU A 62 -16.30 -0.29 -10.95
C LEU A 62 -15.32 0.46 -11.86
N ALA A 63 -15.82 1.16 -12.88
CA ALA A 63 -15.00 1.99 -13.77
C ALA A 63 -14.36 3.19 -13.04
N GLU A 64 -15.02 3.72 -12.01
CA GLU A 64 -14.47 4.75 -11.11
C GLU A 64 -13.33 4.25 -10.21
N ARG A 65 -12.95 2.96 -10.30
CA ARG A 65 -11.89 2.31 -9.49
C ARG A 65 -12.17 2.32 -7.98
N LEU A 66 -13.45 2.48 -7.58
CA LEU A 66 -13.87 2.37 -6.19
C LEU A 66 -13.62 0.95 -5.65
N SER A 67 -13.30 0.86 -4.37
CA SER A 67 -13.25 -0.41 -3.67
C SER A 67 -14.66 -0.98 -3.51
N LEU A 68 -14.77 -2.30 -3.43
CA LEU A 68 -16.07 -2.96 -3.21
C LEU A 68 -16.78 -2.49 -1.93
N ARG A 69 -16.03 -1.96 -0.95
CA ARG A 69 -16.60 -1.39 0.26
C ARG A 69 -17.20 -0.01 -0.02
N GLU A 70 -16.49 0.87 -0.72
CA GLU A 70 -17.04 2.17 -1.13
C GLU A 70 -18.24 2.01 -2.07
N ILE A 71 -18.24 1.00 -2.95
CA ILE A 71 -19.40 0.65 -3.78
C ILE A 71 -20.58 0.23 -2.89
N ALA A 72 -20.32 -0.60 -1.88
CA ALA A 72 -21.34 -1.05 -0.94
C ALA A 72 -21.93 0.12 -0.14
N ASP A 73 -21.08 1.04 0.34
CA ASP A 73 -21.49 2.22 1.08
C ASP A 73 -22.32 3.17 0.19
N ARG A 74 -21.89 3.39 -1.06
CA ARG A 74 -22.57 4.29 -2.01
C ARG A 74 -23.93 3.77 -2.49
N LEU A 75 -24.08 2.45 -2.56
CA LEU A 75 -25.36 1.80 -2.87
C LEU A 75 -26.18 1.51 -1.62
N ASP A 76 -25.67 1.84 -0.43
CA ASP A 76 -26.29 1.54 0.86
C ASP A 76 -26.71 0.06 0.94
N ARG A 77 -25.74 -0.80 0.67
CA ARG A 77 -25.81 -2.26 0.64
C ARG A 77 -24.68 -2.88 1.44
N SER A 78 -24.86 -4.14 1.83
CA SER A 78 -23.76 -4.92 2.39
C SER A 78 -22.74 -5.31 1.32
N LEU A 79 -21.48 -5.45 1.71
CA LEU A 79 -20.42 -5.99 0.86
C LEU A 79 -20.74 -7.41 0.34
N ALA A 80 -21.51 -8.20 1.09
CA ALA A 80 -21.94 -9.53 0.67
C ALA A 80 -22.98 -9.46 -0.46
N THR A 81 -23.92 -8.50 -0.38
CA THR A 81 -24.93 -8.23 -1.41
C THR A 81 -24.28 -7.79 -2.70
N ILE A 82 -23.31 -6.86 -2.65
CA ILE A 82 -22.56 -6.44 -3.84
C ILE A 82 -21.82 -7.63 -4.46
N ARG A 83 -21.13 -8.45 -3.66
CA ARG A 83 -20.46 -9.67 -4.16
C ARG A 83 -21.41 -10.70 -4.76
N HIS A 84 -22.63 -10.80 -4.25
CA HIS A 84 -23.66 -11.68 -4.82
C HIS A 84 -24.07 -11.19 -6.21
N TRP A 85 -24.47 -9.93 -6.33
CA TRP A 85 -24.91 -9.35 -7.61
C TRP A 85 -23.79 -9.25 -8.64
N MET A 86 -22.55 -8.95 -8.24
CA MET A 86 -21.40 -9.03 -9.13
C MET A 86 -21.24 -10.43 -9.74
N ARG A 87 -21.45 -11.49 -8.96
CA ARG A 87 -21.42 -12.87 -9.49
C ARG A 87 -22.59 -13.13 -10.44
N SER A 88 -23.79 -12.68 -10.08
CA SER A 88 -25.00 -12.87 -10.91
C SER A 88 -24.92 -12.13 -12.25
N TYR A 89 -24.24 -10.99 -12.29
CA TYR A 89 -24.04 -10.19 -13.50
C TYR A 89 -22.72 -10.46 -14.21
N GLU A 90 -21.95 -11.45 -13.73
CA GLU A 90 -20.62 -11.82 -14.23
C GLU A 90 -19.64 -10.63 -14.27
N LEU A 91 -19.81 -9.69 -13.34
CA LEU A 91 -18.95 -8.52 -13.19
C LEU A 91 -17.72 -8.84 -12.36
N GLU A 92 -16.58 -8.29 -12.79
CA GLU A 92 -15.33 -8.44 -12.09
C GLU A 92 -14.64 -7.11 -11.86
N SER A 93 -14.13 -6.90 -10.64
CA SER A 93 -13.28 -5.75 -10.35
C SER A 93 -11.89 -5.92 -10.95
N GLU A 94 -11.24 -4.82 -11.35
CA GLU A 94 -9.85 -4.85 -11.82
C GLU A 94 -8.90 -5.54 -10.81
N ARG A 95 -9.16 -5.37 -9.50
CA ARG A 95 -8.38 -6.04 -8.45
C ARG A 95 -8.55 -7.56 -8.50
N SER A 96 -9.77 -8.05 -8.65
CA SER A 96 -10.06 -9.48 -8.75
C SER A 96 -9.42 -10.09 -10.00
N ALA A 97 -9.58 -9.44 -11.16
CA ALA A 97 -9.02 -9.87 -12.43
C ALA A 97 -7.49 -10.03 -12.34
N ARG A 98 -6.81 -9.00 -11.82
CA ARG A 98 -5.36 -9.02 -11.62
C ARG A 98 -4.89 -10.13 -10.66
N LEU A 99 -5.64 -10.40 -9.59
CA LEU A 99 -5.29 -11.47 -8.64
C LEU A 99 -5.46 -12.85 -9.28
N ARG A 100 -6.49 -13.04 -10.11
CA ARG A 100 -6.69 -14.27 -10.88
C ARG A 100 -5.57 -14.47 -11.88
N GLU A 101 -5.30 -13.48 -12.74
CA GLU A 101 -4.20 -13.52 -13.72
C GLU A 101 -2.85 -13.84 -13.04
N SER A 102 -2.57 -13.22 -11.89
CA SER A 102 -1.35 -13.50 -11.14
C SER A 102 -1.30 -14.92 -10.59
N LYS A 103 -2.43 -15.50 -10.15
CA LYS A 103 -2.50 -16.89 -9.70
C LYS A 103 -2.31 -17.85 -10.86
N ASP A 104 -2.93 -17.58 -12.00
CA ASP A 104 -2.80 -18.40 -13.21
C ASP A 104 -1.36 -18.37 -13.71
N ALA A 105 -0.71 -17.21 -13.70
CA ALA A 105 0.72 -17.10 -13.97
C ALA A 105 1.59 -17.94 -13.03
N CYS A 106 1.23 -18.06 -11.74
CA CYS A 106 1.96 -18.91 -10.80
C CYS A 106 1.82 -20.41 -11.14
N ARG A 107 0.74 -20.82 -11.80
CA ARG A 107 0.51 -22.22 -12.21
C ARG A 107 1.35 -22.63 -13.42
N THR A 108 1.67 -21.69 -14.32
CA THR A 108 2.43 -21.99 -15.54
C THR A 108 3.91 -22.30 -15.30
N ARG A 109 4.41 -22.13 -14.06
CA ARG A 109 5.83 -22.30 -13.67
C ARG A 109 6.83 -21.51 -14.54
N SER A 110 6.36 -20.52 -15.30
CA SER A 110 7.22 -19.66 -16.10
C SER A 110 8.05 -18.74 -15.20
N LYS A 111 9.27 -18.41 -15.64
CA LYS A 111 10.12 -17.43 -14.94
C LYS A 111 9.63 -15.99 -15.12
N THR A 112 8.82 -15.76 -16.17
CA THR A 112 8.31 -14.43 -16.54
C THR A 112 6.85 -14.48 -16.96
N ALA A 113 6.09 -13.46 -16.61
CA ALA A 113 4.70 -13.31 -17.01
C ALA A 113 4.42 -11.87 -17.45
N SER A 114 3.46 -11.70 -18.36
CA SER A 114 2.87 -10.39 -18.67
C SER A 114 1.64 -10.22 -17.79
N LEU A 115 1.66 -9.22 -16.90
CA LEU A 115 0.58 -8.95 -15.95
C LEU A 115 0.38 -7.44 -15.81
N ARG A 116 -0.71 -7.02 -15.17
CA ARG A 116 -0.97 -5.60 -14.85
C ARG A 116 -0.49 -5.23 -13.45
N CYS A 117 0.35 -4.20 -13.36
CA CYS A 117 0.76 -3.55 -12.11
C CYS A 117 -0.16 -2.36 -11.79
N PRO A 118 -0.62 -2.18 -10.54
CA PRO A 118 -1.36 -0.97 -10.15
C PRO A 118 -0.59 0.34 -10.32
N LYS A 119 0.75 0.29 -10.26
CA LYS A 119 1.62 1.46 -10.35
C LYS A 119 2.12 1.73 -11.78
N HIS A 120 2.49 0.67 -12.49
CA HIS A 120 3.19 0.76 -13.78
C HIS A 120 2.36 0.29 -14.98
N GLY A 121 1.12 -0.15 -14.76
CA GLY A 121 0.28 -0.69 -15.82
C GLY A 121 0.73 -2.07 -16.31
N PRO A 122 0.35 -2.47 -17.54
CA PRO A 122 0.73 -3.76 -18.11
C PRO A 122 2.25 -3.83 -18.36
N GLY A 123 2.86 -4.97 -18.06
CA GLY A 123 4.29 -5.15 -18.32
C GLY A 123 4.86 -6.46 -17.83
N LYS A 124 6.19 -6.54 -17.83
CA LYS A 124 6.95 -7.74 -17.46
C LYS A 124 7.01 -7.94 -15.95
N PHE A 125 6.61 -9.13 -15.52
CA PHE A 125 6.75 -9.61 -14.15
C PHE A 125 7.74 -10.76 -14.11
N VAL A 126 8.51 -10.83 -13.02
CA VAL A 126 9.51 -11.86 -12.77
C VAL A 126 9.10 -12.70 -11.57
N ALA A 127 9.25 -14.02 -11.69
CA ALA A 127 9.01 -14.94 -10.59
C ALA A 127 10.05 -14.74 -9.48
N ARG A 128 9.61 -14.88 -8.23
CA ARG A 128 10.45 -14.89 -7.03
C ARG A 128 10.64 -16.32 -6.53
N ALA A 129 11.51 -16.48 -5.53
CA ALA A 129 11.77 -17.77 -4.89
C ALA A 129 10.52 -18.37 -4.22
N ASP A 130 9.57 -17.54 -3.78
CA ASP A 130 8.28 -17.97 -3.21
C ASP A 130 7.25 -18.35 -4.30
N GLY A 131 7.66 -18.41 -5.57
CA GLY A 131 6.81 -18.70 -6.73
C GLY A 131 5.88 -17.54 -7.13
N ARG A 132 5.88 -16.42 -6.41
CA ARG A 132 5.03 -15.26 -6.71
C ARG A 132 5.69 -14.36 -7.73
N PHE A 133 4.87 -13.69 -8.53
CA PHE A 133 5.35 -12.71 -9.51
C PHE A 133 5.49 -11.31 -8.92
N ARG A 134 6.54 -10.61 -9.33
CA ARG A 134 6.75 -9.19 -9.01
C ARG A 134 7.02 -8.41 -10.28
N CYS A 135 6.38 -7.25 -10.42
CA CYS A 135 6.64 -6.33 -11.53
C CYS A 135 8.13 -5.95 -11.56
N ALA A 136 8.74 -6.05 -12.74
CA ALA A 136 10.16 -5.74 -12.94
C ALA A 136 10.47 -4.27 -12.62
N GLN A 137 9.59 -3.34 -13.02
CA GLN A 137 9.74 -1.91 -12.73
C GLN A 137 9.62 -1.63 -11.22
N CYS A 138 8.62 -2.20 -10.53
CA CYS A 138 8.53 -2.11 -9.06
C CYS A 138 9.77 -2.65 -8.34
N ARG A 139 10.45 -3.67 -8.90
CA ARG A 139 11.70 -4.18 -8.35
C ARG A 139 12.82 -3.16 -8.52
N MET A 140 12.96 -2.59 -9.72
CA MET A 140 13.96 -1.55 -10.01
C MET A 140 13.74 -0.30 -9.16
N ASP A 141 12.50 0.18 -9.04
CA ASP A 141 12.13 1.32 -8.20
C ASP A 141 12.53 1.12 -6.74
N ALA A 142 12.27 -0.08 -6.19
CA ALA A 142 12.63 -0.41 -4.81
C ALA A 142 14.15 -0.41 -4.60
N VAL A 143 14.91 -0.95 -5.56
CA VAL A 143 16.38 -0.91 -5.53
C VAL A 143 16.88 0.53 -5.61
N ALA A 144 16.36 1.33 -6.53
CA ALA A 144 16.72 2.74 -6.68
C ALA A 144 16.38 3.54 -5.42
N LYS A 145 15.20 3.32 -4.83
CA LYS A 145 14.80 3.93 -3.55
C LYS A 145 15.77 3.56 -2.44
N ARG A 146 16.11 2.27 -2.30
CA ARG A 146 17.07 1.81 -1.28
C ARG A 146 18.44 2.45 -1.46
N ARG A 147 18.96 2.52 -2.70
CA ARG A 147 20.25 3.17 -3.00
C ARG A 147 20.24 4.64 -2.63
N ARG A 148 19.18 5.38 -2.96
CA ARG A 148 19.04 6.79 -2.55
C ARG A 148 19.04 6.95 -1.03
N SER A 149 18.28 6.13 -0.31
CA SER A 149 18.25 6.18 1.15
C SER A 149 19.62 5.87 1.78
N LEU A 150 20.34 4.89 1.24
CA LEU A 150 21.68 4.55 1.73
C LEU A 150 22.69 5.65 1.41
N LYS A 151 22.66 6.20 0.19
CA LYS A 151 23.53 7.30 -0.23
C LYS A 151 23.37 8.50 0.70
N ARG A 152 22.13 8.87 1.04
CA ARG A 152 21.85 9.98 1.96
C ARG A 152 22.51 9.76 3.34
N ILE A 153 22.37 8.57 3.92
CA ILE A 153 23.02 8.23 5.20
C ILE A 153 24.54 8.39 5.10
N LEU A 154 25.15 7.89 4.03
CA LEU A 154 26.61 7.98 3.86
C LEU A 154 27.07 9.43 3.63
N VAL A 155 26.28 10.23 2.91
CA VAL A 155 26.54 11.66 2.68
C VAL A 155 26.50 12.41 4.00
N GLU A 156 25.47 12.19 4.81
CA GLU A 156 25.32 12.78 6.15
C GLU A 156 26.52 12.38 7.05
N GLU A 157 26.91 11.10 7.05
CA GLU A 157 28.05 10.59 7.81
C GLU A 157 29.40 11.14 7.33
N ALA A 158 29.52 11.53 6.06
CA ALA A 158 30.73 12.09 5.46
C ALA A 158 30.80 13.63 5.50
N GLY A 159 29.93 14.28 6.27
CA GLY A 159 29.93 15.75 6.44
C GLY A 159 28.92 16.51 5.57
N GLY A 160 28.06 15.82 4.82
CA GLY A 160 26.88 16.38 4.17
C GLY A 160 27.12 17.19 2.89
N GLY A 161 28.38 17.44 2.50
CA GLY A 161 28.70 18.27 1.34
C GLY A 161 30.07 18.02 0.72
N CYS A 162 30.32 18.69 -0.39
CA CYS A 162 31.63 18.66 -1.06
C CYS A 162 32.70 19.28 -0.16
N VAL A 163 33.80 18.55 0.07
CA VAL A 163 34.95 19.04 0.86
C VAL A 163 35.65 20.23 0.19
N LEU A 164 35.63 20.33 -1.14
CA LEU A 164 36.32 21.39 -1.88
C LEU A 164 35.51 22.69 -2.00
N CYS A 165 34.22 22.58 -2.33
CA CYS A 165 33.38 23.74 -2.66
C CYS A 165 32.15 23.93 -1.76
N GLY A 166 31.95 23.05 -0.78
CA GLY A 166 30.82 23.14 0.16
C GLY A 166 29.44 22.85 -0.47
N TYR A 167 29.36 22.27 -1.67
CA TYR A 167 28.07 21.96 -2.30
C TYR A 167 27.26 20.95 -1.48
N THR A 168 26.02 21.31 -1.11
CA THR A 168 25.10 20.48 -0.30
C THR A 168 23.68 20.37 -0.88
N ARG A 169 23.41 21.04 -2.02
CA ARG A 169 22.03 21.21 -2.52
C ARG A 169 21.38 19.91 -3.03
N CYS A 170 22.17 18.93 -3.44
CA CYS A 170 21.65 17.69 -4.02
C CYS A 170 22.60 16.51 -3.78
N ASP A 171 22.18 15.57 -2.95
CA ASP A 171 22.92 14.33 -2.68
C ASP A 171 23.25 13.54 -3.95
N ARG A 172 22.43 13.67 -5.00
CA ARG A 172 22.67 12.96 -6.27
C ARG A 172 23.95 13.45 -6.96
N ALA A 173 24.27 14.74 -6.84
CA ALA A 173 25.45 15.35 -7.43
C ALA A 173 26.71 15.21 -6.56
N LEU A 174 26.61 14.56 -5.39
CA LEU A 174 27.76 14.22 -4.54
C LEU A 174 28.28 12.83 -4.86
N GLU A 175 29.59 12.67 -4.92
CA GLU A 175 30.32 11.47 -5.33
C GLU A 175 31.42 11.17 -4.33
N PHE A 176 31.61 9.89 -4.04
CA PHE A 176 32.66 9.42 -3.14
C PHE A 176 33.92 9.17 -3.96
N HIS A 177 34.91 10.05 -3.81
CA HIS A 177 36.21 9.94 -4.47
C HIS A 177 37.17 9.14 -3.57
N HIS A 178 37.82 8.12 -4.12
CA HIS A 178 38.80 7.31 -3.38
C HIS A 178 40.15 8.04 -3.35
N LEU A 179 40.72 8.23 -2.16
CA LEU A 179 42.06 8.85 -2.00
C LEU A 179 43.19 7.95 -2.51
N ASP A 180 43.03 6.63 -2.38
CA ASP A 180 43.92 5.63 -2.98
C ASP A 180 43.11 4.68 -3.88
N PRO A 181 43.26 4.79 -5.22
CA PRO A 181 42.62 3.89 -6.18
C PRO A 181 42.94 2.40 -5.94
N LYS A 182 44.09 2.08 -5.32
CA LYS A 182 44.51 0.69 -5.00
C LYS A 182 43.81 0.12 -3.75
N ALA A 183 43.24 0.96 -2.89
CA ALA A 183 42.53 0.54 -1.68
C ALA A 183 41.04 0.23 -1.91
N LYS A 184 40.56 0.42 -3.15
CA LYS A 184 39.18 0.24 -3.57
C LYS A 184 38.79 -1.23 -3.63
N GLN A 185 37.72 -1.59 -2.93
CA GLN A 185 37.14 -2.93 -3.04
C GLN A 185 35.93 -2.94 -4.00
N PHE A 186 35.18 -1.83 -4.10
CA PHE A 186 34.00 -1.73 -4.97
C PHE A 186 33.50 -0.27 -5.12
N GLN A 187 32.64 0.00 -6.12
CA GLN A 187 32.02 1.33 -6.27
C GLN A 187 30.79 1.50 -5.36
N ILE A 188 30.77 2.52 -4.50
CA ILE A 188 29.68 2.78 -3.55
C ILE A 188 28.32 3.03 -4.25
N THR A 189 28.35 3.60 -5.45
CA THR A 189 27.14 4.08 -6.16
C THR A 189 26.33 2.97 -6.85
N SER A 190 26.94 1.82 -7.19
CA SER A 190 26.32 0.81 -8.06
C SER A 190 25.84 -0.46 -7.35
N HIS A 191 26.19 -0.67 -6.08
CA HIS A 191 25.96 -1.96 -5.42
C HIS A 191 24.83 -1.98 -4.36
N THR A 192 24.07 -3.08 -4.33
CA THR A 192 23.12 -3.42 -3.26
C THR A 192 23.84 -4.22 -2.18
N ARG A 193 24.66 -3.55 -1.36
CA ARG A 193 25.37 -4.16 -0.22
C ARG A 193 24.76 -3.70 1.11
N SER A 194 25.19 -4.33 2.19
CA SER A 194 24.82 -3.90 3.55
C SER A 194 25.38 -2.51 3.83
N LEU A 195 24.66 -1.74 4.66
CA LEU A 195 25.11 -0.40 5.08
C LEU A 195 26.51 -0.46 5.73
N ALA A 196 26.79 -1.47 6.55
CA ALA A 196 28.10 -1.65 7.18
C ALA A 196 29.25 -1.74 6.16
N ARG A 197 29.06 -2.49 5.06
CA ARG A 197 30.07 -2.57 3.99
C ARG A 197 30.22 -1.24 3.26
N LEU A 198 29.11 -0.54 3.01
CA LEU A 198 29.17 0.78 2.37
C LEU A 198 29.87 1.81 3.26
N ARG A 199 29.67 1.77 4.58
CA ARG A 199 30.39 2.62 5.54
C ARG A 199 31.89 2.36 5.54
N ALA A 200 32.28 1.09 5.59
CA ALA A 200 33.71 0.70 5.57
C ALA A 200 34.43 1.11 4.27
N GLU A 201 33.69 1.25 3.16
CA GLU A 201 34.26 1.80 1.93
C GLU A 201 34.22 3.33 1.93
N ALA A 202 33.12 3.94 2.39
CA ALA A 202 32.97 5.39 2.47
C ALA A 202 34.01 6.05 3.38
N SER A 203 34.48 5.37 4.44
CA SER A 203 35.55 5.88 5.31
C SER A 203 36.91 6.03 4.61
N LYS A 204 37.08 5.44 3.42
CA LYS A 204 38.29 5.57 2.59
C LYS A 204 38.12 6.60 1.47
N CYS A 205 36.95 7.20 1.38
CA CYS A 205 36.58 8.16 0.35
C CYS A 205 36.42 9.55 0.96
N VAL A 206 36.61 10.56 0.13
CA VAL A 206 36.15 11.93 0.42
C VAL A 206 34.90 12.24 -0.40
N LEU A 207 34.05 13.13 0.12
CA LEU A 207 32.83 13.53 -0.56
C LEU A 207 33.10 14.77 -1.42
N LEU A 208 32.89 14.64 -2.74
CA LEU A 208 33.06 15.72 -3.71
C LEU A 208 31.79 15.92 -4.53
N CYS A 209 31.52 17.12 -5.05
CA CYS A 209 30.47 17.28 -6.06
C CYS A 209 30.96 16.80 -7.43
N SER A 210 30.06 16.51 -8.36
CA SER A 210 30.42 15.99 -9.69
C SER A 210 31.44 16.86 -10.44
N ASN A 211 31.41 18.19 -10.26
CA ASN A 211 32.39 19.09 -10.89
C ASN A 211 33.77 18.97 -10.24
N CYS A 212 33.85 19.10 -8.90
CA CYS A 212 35.11 18.98 -8.18
C CYS A 212 35.70 17.57 -8.31
N HIS A 213 34.86 16.54 -8.37
CA HIS A 213 35.29 15.18 -8.65
C HIS A 213 35.95 15.08 -10.04
N ALA A 214 35.33 15.66 -11.07
CA ALA A 214 35.90 15.69 -12.42
C ALA A 214 37.21 16.50 -12.49
N GLU A 215 37.31 17.62 -11.78
CA GLU A 215 38.55 18.42 -11.68
C GLU A 215 39.68 17.65 -11.01
N VAL A 216 39.37 16.89 -9.96
CA VAL A 216 40.36 16.04 -9.26
C VAL A 216 40.83 14.90 -10.15
N GLU A 217 39.92 14.20 -10.84
CA GLU A 217 40.28 13.16 -11.81
C GLU A 217 41.10 13.71 -12.99
N ALA A 218 40.83 14.94 -13.40
CA ALA A 218 41.58 15.65 -14.45
C ALA A 218 42.92 16.25 -13.96
N GLY A 219 43.22 16.17 -12.66
CA GLY A 219 44.42 16.74 -12.07
C GLY A 219 44.44 18.28 -12.02
N ILE A 220 43.29 18.94 -12.21
CA ILE A 220 43.14 20.40 -12.16
C ILE A 220 43.16 20.88 -10.71
N THR A 221 42.55 20.11 -9.81
CA THR A 221 42.41 20.43 -8.39
C THR A 221 42.90 19.22 -7.56
N THR A 222 43.52 19.45 -6.41
CA THR A 222 43.93 18.38 -5.49
C THR A 222 43.03 18.34 -4.25
N VAL A 223 42.77 17.14 -3.74
CA VAL A 223 42.03 16.98 -2.48
C VAL A 223 42.98 17.28 -1.31
N PRO A 224 42.60 18.15 -0.36
CA PRO A 224 43.41 18.37 0.84
C PRO A 224 43.46 17.07 1.67
N LEU A 225 44.67 16.52 1.86
CA LEU A 225 44.91 15.29 2.62
C LEU A 225 44.83 15.46 4.15
N ASN A 226 44.53 16.66 4.66
CA ASN A 226 44.41 16.93 6.08
C ASN A 226 42.93 17.08 6.49
N LEU A 227 42.30 15.96 6.84
CA LEU A 227 41.15 15.94 7.75
C LEU A 227 41.64 15.37 9.09
N SER A 228 42.38 16.17 9.85
CA SER A 228 42.57 15.92 11.28
C SER A 228 41.25 16.18 11.99
N PRO A 229 40.69 15.21 12.76
CA PRO A 229 39.47 15.41 13.52
C PRO A 229 39.77 16.18 14.80
N ASP A 230 40.27 17.42 14.71
CA ASP A 230 40.52 18.26 15.87
C ASP A 230 40.26 19.72 15.53
N THR A 231 38.99 20.11 15.66
CA THR A 231 38.63 21.48 16.03
C THR A 231 37.20 21.47 16.56
N CYS A 232 37.06 21.19 17.85
CA CYS A 232 35.88 21.60 18.61
C CYS A 232 35.85 23.14 18.64
N PRO A 233 34.76 23.81 18.21
CA PRO A 233 34.59 25.22 18.53
C PRO A 233 34.23 25.33 20.01
N GLY A 234 35.07 26.05 20.76
CA GLY A 234 34.75 26.55 22.10
C GLY A 234 33.77 27.72 22.05
#